data_AF-A0A6P8CSB6-F1
#
_entry.id   AF-A0A6P8CSB6-F1
#
_cell.length_a   1.000
_cell.length_b   1.000
_cell.length_c   1.000
_cell.angle_alpha   90.00
_cell.angle_beta   90.00
_cell.angle_gamma   90.00
#
_symmetry.space_group_name_H-M   'P 1'
#
loop_
_entity.id
_entity.type
_entity.pdbx_description
1 polymer ?
#
loop_
_entity_poly.entity_id
_entity_poly.type
_entity_poly.pdbx_seq_one_letter_code
_entity_poly.pdbx_strand_id
1 'polypeptide(L)'
;MINPVQTTDVLLMADLPLGHYYMAARQYLTEPTANMGFNHSNATASCNTARTTTSCPVQSSRTFSFLCMDMKAGKNFYESQIRSLANEDYPINVPLDITTRMYITVSMNVLCRNNTSCSPDVGNMLATSMNNISWNNLQVDVLEAYYRNLSGFYTTDFSDWPKTTYDFTAENYDENAVITDQGTKVKVLNYNESVEIVFQGTSVMGGSVNHPMHLHGHSFYVAGIGYGNFNNETDPISYNPIDPPKSEHVWIPKKQLARHQILCEQS
;
A
#
# COMPACT_ATOMS: atom_id res chain seq x y z
N MET A 1 5.26 -4.99 -11.91
CA MET A 1 4.85 -3.70 -11.28
C MET A 1 5.72 -3.51 -10.06
N ILE A 2 6.13 -2.28 -9.73
CA ILE A 2 6.92 -2.00 -8.51
C ILE A 2 6.36 -0.74 -7.86
N ASN A 3 6.13 -0.79 -6.55
CA ASN A 3 5.60 0.33 -5.80
C ASN A 3 6.73 1.26 -5.31
N PRO A 4 6.42 2.51 -4.95
CA PRO A 4 7.36 3.34 -4.20
C PRO A 4 7.94 2.58 -3.01
N VAL A 5 9.24 2.71 -2.77
CA VAL A 5 10.02 2.07 -1.67
C VAL A 5 10.23 0.55 -1.82
N GLN A 6 9.47 -0.13 -2.68
CA GLN A 6 9.71 -1.55 -2.97
C GLN A 6 10.99 -1.74 -3.81
N THR A 7 11.73 -2.81 -3.52
CA THR A 7 12.85 -3.29 -4.35
C THR A 7 12.48 -4.61 -5.03
N THR A 8 13.13 -4.91 -6.16
CA THR A 8 12.94 -6.19 -6.87
C THR A 8 14.22 -6.53 -7.60
N ASP A 9 14.74 -7.73 -7.33
CA ASP A 9 15.87 -8.28 -8.05
C ASP A 9 15.36 -9.16 -9.20
N VAL A 10 15.85 -8.89 -10.41
CA VAL A 10 15.48 -9.62 -11.62
C VAL A 10 16.73 -10.02 -12.37
N LEU A 11 16.85 -11.30 -12.70
CA LEU A 11 17.92 -11.79 -13.57
C LEU A 11 17.55 -11.50 -15.04
N LEU A 12 18.35 -10.67 -15.69
CA LEU A 12 18.27 -10.45 -17.14
C LEU A 12 19.23 -11.40 -17.85
N MET A 13 18.70 -12.34 -18.63
CA MET A 13 19.51 -13.15 -19.55
C MET A 13 19.67 -12.39 -20.88
N ALA A 14 20.92 -12.07 -21.25
CA ALA A 14 21.25 -11.35 -22.49
C ALA A 14 21.61 -12.33 -23.61
N ASP A 15 20.65 -13.15 -24.04
CA ASP A 15 20.79 -14.19 -25.06
C ASP A 15 20.37 -13.74 -26.48
N LEU A 16 19.93 -12.48 -26.61
CA LEU A 16 19.58 -11.86 -27.88
C LEU A 16 20.83 -11.37 -28.66
N PRO A 17 20.73 -11.19 -29.99
CA PRO A 17 21.82 -10.65 -30.80
C PRO A 17 22.38 -9.32 -30.28
N LEU A 18 23.63 -9.01 -30.66
CA LEU A 18 24.24 -7.73 -30.32
C LEU A 18 23.42 -6.56 -30.85
N GLY A 19 23.07 -5.60 -29.99
CA GLY A 19 22.15 -4.51 -30.33
C GLY A 19 21.84 -3.56 -29.18
N HIS A 20 20.84 -2.71 -29.43
CA HIS A 20 20.34 -1.70 -28.50
C HIS A 20 18.93 -2.08 -28.03
N TYR A 21 18.78 -2.23 -26.72
CA TYR A 21 17.53 -2.61 -26.07
C TYR A 21 17.10 -1.54 -25.08
N TYR A 22 15.83 -1.15 -25.11
CA TYR A 22 15.28 -0.21 -24.15
C TYR A 22 14.73 -0.95 -22.93
N MET A 23 15.12 -0.48 -21.75
CA MET A 23 14.35 -0.66 -20.52
C MET A 23 13.42 0.54 -20.39
N ALA A 24 12.16 0.29 -20.04
CA ALA A 24 11.16 1.33 -19.94
C ALA A 24 10.31 1.16 -18.67
N ALA A 25 9.91 2.28 -18.09
CA ALA A 25 8.99 2.33 -16.96
C ALA A 25 7.90 3.36 -17.23
N ARG A 26 6.68 3.06 -16.76
CA ARG A 26 5.51 3.93 -16.85
C ARG A 26 4.71 3.83 -15.56
N GLN A 27 4.07 4.93 -15.16
CA GLN A 27 3.15 4.93 -14.02
C GLN A 27 1.96 4.00 -14.26
N TYR A 28 1.62 3.23 -13.24
CA TYR A 28 0.38 2.46 -13.16
C TYR A 28 -0.68 3.30 -12.44
N LEU A 29 -1.84 3.45 -13.06
CA LEU A 29 -2.90 4.35 -12.64
C LEU A 29 -4.21 3.57 -12.49
N THR A 30 -4.93 3.85 -11.41
CA THR A 30 -6.28 3.31 -11.16
C THR A 30 -7.36 4.39 -11.18
N GLU A 31 -6.97 5.67 -11.24
CA GLU A 31 -7.89 6.80 -11.38
C GLU A 31 -8.03 7.26 -12.84
N PRO A 32 -9.23 7.73 -13.24
CA PRO A 32 -9.41 8.39 -14.53
C PRO A 32 -8.48 9.60 -14.64
N THR A 33 -7.67 9.62 -15.69
CA THR A 33 -6.60 10.62 -15.95
C THR A 33 -7.09 12.06 -16.13
N ALA A 34 -8.41 12.29 -16.13
CA ALA A 34 -9.01 13.58 -16.46
C ALA A 34 -8.85 14.64 -15.34
N ASN A 35 -8.62 14.25 -14.09
CA ASN A 35 -8.85 15.16 -12.96
C ASN A 35 -7.60 15.59 -12.16
N MET A 36 -6.40 15.03 -12.42
CA MET A 36 -5.25 15.24 -11.52
C MET A 36 -3.96 15.77 -12.17
N GLY A 37 -3.94 16.04 -13.48
CA GLY A 37 -2.77 16.68 -14.11
C GLY A 37 -1.44 15.93 -13.96
N PHE A 38 -1.47 14.60 -13.75
CA PHE A 38 -0.27 13.80 -13.55
C PHE A 38 0.58 13.69 -14.82
N ASN A 39 1.89 13.54 -14.62
CA ASN A 39 2.83 13.30 -15.71
C ASN A 39 2.69 11.87 -16.25
N HIS A 40 2.20 11.74 -17.48
CA HIS A 40 2.01 10.45 -18.15
C HIS A 40 3.20 10.01 -19.02
N SER A 41 4.35 10.66 -18.89
CA SER A 41 5.56 10.33 -19.65
C SER A 41 6.15 8.98 -19.22
N ASN A 42 6.78 8.30 -20.17
CA ASN A 42 7.55 7.09 -19.90
C ASN A 42 9.00 7.49 -19.54
N ALA A 43 9.60 6.77 -18.61
CA ALA A 43 11.05 6.79 -18.40
C ALA A 43 11.68 5.68 -19.25
N THR A 44 12.82 5.94 -19.87
CA THR A 44 13.55 4.94 -20.66
C THR A 44 15.04 4.99 -20.36
N ALA A 45 15.69 3.83 -20.41
CA ALA A 45 17.13 3.67 -20.36
C ALA A 45 17.56 2.68 -21.47
N SER A 46 18.76 2.83 -22.00
CA SER A 46 19.28 1.94 -23.04
C SER A 46 20.31 0.95 -22.46
N CYS A 47 20.17 -0.31 -22.86
CA CYS A 47 21.13 -1.37 -22.64
C CYS A 47 21.80 -1.70 -23.98
N ASN A 48 23.12 -1.53 -24.04
CA ASN A 48 23.92 -1.78 -25.24
C ASN A 48 24.76 -3.04 -25.01
N THR A 49 24.56 -4.05 -25.85
CA THR A 49 25.27 -5.32 -25.71
C THR A 49 26.60 -5.37 -26.47
N ALA A 50 26.95 -4.30 -27.21
CA ALA A 50 28.23 -4.15 -27.92
C ALA A 50 29.01 -2.89 -27.50
N ARG A 51 30.36 -2.97 -27.49
CA ARG A 51 31.29 -1.83 -27.38
C ARG A 51 31.38 -1.03 -28.68
N THR A 52 30.25 -0.65 -29.28
CA THR A 52 30.27 0.17 -30.49
C THR A 52 30.39 1.65 -30.10
N THR A 53 31.54 2.25 -30.43
CA THR A 53 31.87 3.68 -30.28
C THR A 53 31.18 4.57 -31.33
N THR A 54 30.33 3.99 -32.18
CA THR A 54 29.62 4.70 -33.22
C THR A 54 28.32 5.27 -32.67
N SER A 55 28.12 6.57 -32.89
CA SER A 55 26.95 7.40 -32.60
C SER A 55 25.65 6.61 -32.42
N CYS A 56 24.95 6.89 -31.31
CA CYS A 56 23.65 6.34 -30.96
C CYS A 56 22.75 6.24 -32.21
N PRO A 57 22.44 5.03 -32.71
CA PRO A 57 21.57 4.91 -33.87
C PRO A 57 20.22 5.53 -33.52
N VAL A 58 19.72 6.43 -34.37
CA VAL A 58 18.38 7.01 -34.24
C VAL A 58 17.38 5.88 -34.42
N GLN A 59 16.99 5.26 -33.30
CA GLN A 59 16.15 4.08 -33.31
C GLN A 59 14.69 4.51 -33.46
N SER A 60 13.97 3.85 -34.38
CA SER A 60 12.55 4.09 -34.62
C SER A 60 11.78 4.04 -33.30
N SER A 61 10.89 5.01 -33.06
CA SER A 61 10.01 5.03 -31.89
C SER A 61 9.11 3.79 -31.89
N ARG A 62 9.61 2.66 -31.37
CA ARG A 62 8.74 1.55 -31.01
C ARG A 62 7.88 2.06 -29.88
N THR A 63 6.61 2.26 -30.17
CA THR A 63 5.61 2.64 -29.18
C THR A 63 5.51 1.51 -28.18
N PHE A 64 5.99 1.79 -26.97
CA PHE A 64 5.69 0.95 -25.84
C PHE A 64 4.18 1.02 -25.57
N SER A 65 3.45 -0.02 -25.98
CA SER A 65 2.02 -0.15 -25.66
C SER A 65 1.83 -0.65 -24.22
N PHE A 66 2.37 0.08 -23.25
CA PHE A 66 2.01 -0.15 -21.85
C PHE A 66 0.67 0.53 -21.58
N LEU A 67 -0.37 -0.25 -21.36
CA LEU A 67 -1.63 0.27 -20.82
C LEU A 67 -1.35 0.69 -19.36
N CYS A 68 -1.39 1.99 -19.07
CA CYS A 68 -1.20 2.50 -17.71
C CYS A 68 -2.34 2.12 -16.76
N MET A 69 -3.48 1.67 -17.28
CA MET A 69 -4.69 1.30 -16.54
C MET A 69 -5.04 -0.19 -16.67
N ASP A 70 -4.05 -1.08 -16.82
CA ASP A 70 -4.30 -2.52 -16.85
C ASP A 70 -4.37 -3.12 -15.43
N MET A 71 -5.55 -3.00 -14.81
CA MET A 71 -5.76 -3.48 -13.44
C MET A 71 -5.64 -5.00 -13.33
N LYS A 72 -5.95 -5.74 -14.40
CA LYS A 72 -5.84 -7.20 -14.42
C LYS A 72 -4.38 -7.63 -14.41
N ALA A 73 -3.51 -6.98 -15.19
CA ALA A 73 -2.08 -7.24 -15.15
C ALA A 73 -1.48 -6.91 -13.78
N GLY A 74 -1.89 -5.78 -13.19
CA GLY A 74 -1.47 -5.37 -11.84
C GLY A 74 -1.85 -6.39 -10.77
N LYS A 75 -3.10 -6.84 -10.77
CA LYS A 75 -3.63 -7.89 -9.89
C LYS A 75 -2.85 -9.20 -10.03
N ASN A 76 -2.78 -9.71 -11.25
CA ASN A 76 -2.15 -11.01 -11.51
C ASN A 76 -0.69 -11.03 -11.06
N PHE A 77 0.04 -9.93 -11.26
CA PHE A 77 1.42 -9.82 -10.80
C PHE A 77 1.53 -10.04 -9.29
N TYR A 78 0.75 -9.31 -8.48
CA TYR A 78 0.85 -9.40 -7.02
C TYR A 78 0.21 -10.66 -6.43
N GLU A 79 -0.94 -11.10 -6.93
CA GLU A 79 -1.65 -12.26 -6.35
C GLU A 79 -1.03 -13.61 -6.75
N SER A 80 -0.53 -13.73 -7.98
CA SER A 80 -0.18 -15.04 -8.54
C SER A 80 1.32 -15.28 -8.73
N GLN A 81 2.14 -14.23 -8.75
CA GLN A 81 3.55 -14.36 -9.13
C GLN A 81 4.55 -14.05 -8.02
N ILE A 82 4.13 -13.41 -6.93
CA ILE A 82 5.04 -13.06 -5.83
C ILE A 82 4.79 -14.01 -4.65
N ARG A 83 5.79 -14.84 -4.36
CA ARG A 83 5.79 -15.83 -3.27
C ARG A 83 7.14 -15.80 -2.58
N SER A 84 7.17 -16.23 -1.32
CA SER A 84 8.44 -16.50 -0.64
C SER A 84 9.12 -17.71 -1.27
N LEU A 85 10.46 -17.76 -1.23
CA LEU A 85 11.21 -18.92 -1.74
C LEU A 85 10.92 -20.21 -0.95
N ALA A 86 10.71 -20.08 0.36
CA ALA A 86 10.12 -21.09 1.24
C ALA A 86 10.65 -22.53 1.03
N ASN A 87 11.96 -22.71 1.12
CA ASN A 87 12.62 -24.02 0.99
C ASN A 87 13.56 -24.27 2.19
N GLU A 88 14.28 -25.41 2.19
CA GLU A 88 15.15 -25.80 3.31
C GLU A 88 16.28 -24.79 3.58
N ASP A 89 16.84 -24.18 2.52
CA ASP A 89 17.91 -23.17 2.63
C ASP A 89 17.38 -21.79 3.06
N TYR A 90 16.11 -21.51 2.76
CA TYR A 90 15.43 -20.24 3.03
C TYR A 90 14.05 -20.48 3.68
N PRO A 91 14.02 -20.97 4.93
CA PRO A 91 12.79 -21.29 5.63
C PRO A 91 11.99 -20.03 5.96
N ILE A 92 10.68 -20.20 6.09
CA ILE A 92 9.76 -19.13 6.51
C ILE A 92 8.92 -19.59 7.70
N ASN A 93 8.47 -18.63 8.50
CA ASN A 93 7.62 -18.89 9.67
C ASN A 93 6.39 -17.98 9.61
N VAL A 94 5.32 -18.47 8.99
CA VAL A 94 4.06 -17.73 8.85
C VAL A 94 3.26 -17.86 10.15
N PRO A 95 2.86 -16.75 10.80
CA PRO A 95 2.04 -16.81 12.00
C PRO A 95 0.65 -17.37 11.70
N LEU A 96 0.31 -18.51 12.31
CA LEU A 96 -1.02 -19.12 12.18
C LEU A 96 -1.93 -18.80 13.37
N ASP A 97 -1.36 -18.75 14.57
CA ASP A 97 -2.09 -18.44 15.79
C ASP A 97 -2.10 -16.94 16.04
N ILE A 98 -3.09 -16.24 15.49
CA ILE A 98 -3.23 -14.78 15.60
C ILE A 98 -3.83 -14.36 16.94
N THR A 99 -3.10 -13.58 17.73
CA THR A 99 -3.54 -13.04 19.02
C THR A 99 -4.25 -11.69 18.89
N THR A 100 -3.92 -10.90 17.88
CA THR A 100 -4.50 -9.57 17.65
C THR A 100 -4.91 -9.38 16.20
N ARG A 101 -6.13 -8.89 16.00
CA ARG A 101 -6.68 -8.60 14.68
C ARG A 101 -7.03 -7.13 14.59
N MET A 102 -6.52 -6.48 13.55
CA MET A 102 -6.81 -5.11 13.22
C MET A 102 -7.46 -5.06 11.84
N TYR A 103 -8.54 -4.30 11.73
CA TYR A 103 -9.16 -3.89 10.50
C TYR A 103 -8.99 -2.39 10.37
N ILE A 104 -8.15 -1.98 9.42
CA ILE A 104 -7.71 -0.60 9.23
C ILE A 104 -8.25 -0.10 7.89
N THR A 105 -9.23 0.79 7.94
CA THR A 105 -9.68 1.51 6.75
C THR A 105 -8.67 2.57 6.38
N VAL A 106 -8.37 2.70 5.09
CA VAL A 106 -7.44 3.69 4.53
C VAL A 106 -8.21 4.56 3.57
N SER A 107 -8.25 5.86 3.85
CA SER A 107 -9.14 6.80 3.17
C SER A 107 -8.41 8.10 2.82
N MET A 108 -8.78 8.67 1.68
CA MET A 108 -8.66 10.11 1.48
C MET A 108 -9.82 10.80 2.19
N ASN A 109 -9.56 11.96 2.79
CA ASN A 109 -10.51 12.67 3.64
C ASN A 109 -10.32 14.19 3.52
N VAL A 110 -11.16 14.91 4.26
CA VAL A 110 -10.94 16.31 4.57
C VAL A 110 -10.82 16.54 6.07
N LEU A 111 -9.94 17.48 6.44
CA LEU A 111 -9.85 18.03 7.79
C LEU A 111 -10.60 19.37 7.86
N CYS A 112 -11.41 19.52 8.90
CA CYS A 112 -12.09 20.77 9.19
C CYS A 112 -11.15 21.77 9.85
N ARG A 113 -10.92 22.92 9.21
CA ARG A 113 -9.99 23.93 9.73
C ARG A 113 -10.50 24.69 10.96
N ASN A 114 -11.82 24.85 11.10
CA ASN A 114 -12.42 25.81 12.05
C ASN A 114 -13.40 25.22 13.08
N ASN A 115 -13.50 23.88 13.23
CA ASN A 115 -14.33 23.16 14.24
C ASN A 115 -15.81 23.60 14.44
N THR A 116 -16.35 24.50 13.63
CA THR A 116 -17.65 25.16 13.86
C THR A 116 -18.64 24.97 12.70
N SER A 117 -18.14 24.75 11.47
CA SER A 117 -18.97 24.35 10.32
C SER A 117 -18.15 23.50 9.36
N CYS A 118 -18.37 22.19 9.36
CA CYS A 118 -17.81 21.26 8.39
C CYS A 118 -18.88 20.98 7.32
N SER A 119 -18.71 21.54 6.12
CA SER A 119 -19.38 21.02 4.92
C SER A 119 -18.28 20.44 4.03
N PRO A 120 -18.46 19.29 3.35
CA PRO A 120 -17.49 18.75 2.41
C PRO A 120 -16.94 19.77 1.40
N ASP A 121 -17.72 20.82 1.08
CA ASP A 121 -17.47 21.74 -0.02
C ASP A 121 -16.81 23.09 0.38
N VAL A 122 -16.62 23.41 1.66
CA VAL A 122 -16.18 24.77 2.07
C VAL A 122 -15.08 24.76 3.13
N GLY A 123 -13.94 25.39 2.83
CA GLY A 123 -12.89 25.74 3.80
C GLY A 123 -12.02 24.59 4.30
N ASN A 124 -12.07 23.45 3.63
CA ASN A 124 -11.46 22.20 4.05
C ASN A 124 -10.02 22.02 3.56
N MET A 125 -9.22 21.27 4.32
CA MET A 125 -7.90 20.79 3.90
C MET A 125 -7.98 19.34 3.47
N LEU A 126 -7.35 18.99 2.34
CA LEU A 126 -7.17 17.59 1.96
C LEU A 126 -6.37 16.87 3.05
N ALA A 127 -6.82 15.68 3.40
CA ALA A 127 -6.23 14.83 4.41
C ALA A 127 -6.32 13.36 4.00
N THR A 128 -5.70 12.50 4.80
CA THR A 128 -5.76 11.05 4.67
C THR A 128 -5.82 10.46 6.07
N SER A 129 -6.50 9.33 6.23
CA SER A 129 -6.69 8.73 7.54
C SER A 129 -6.54 7.22 7.54
N MET A 130 -6.23 6.69 8.72
CA MET A 130 -6.37 5.27 9.06
C MET A 130 -7.42 5.13 10.16
N ASN A 131 -8.44 4.30 9.97
CA ASN A 131 -9.58 4.17 10.89
C ASN A 131 -10.20 5.52 11.28
N ASN A 132 -10.29 6.43 10.32
CA ASN A 132 -10.80 7.80 10.44
C ASN A 132 -10.00 8.72 11.39
N ILE A 133 -8.71 8.45 11.59
CA ILE A 133 -7.79 9.35 12.29
C ILE A 133 -6.71 9.81 11.31
N SER A 134 -6.66 11.10 11.05
CA SER A 134 -5.59 11.77 10.31
C SER A 134 -4.46 12.12 11.26
N TRP A 135 -3.27 11.60 10.96
CA TRP A 135 -2.09 11.76 11.81
C TRP A 135 -1.69 13.23 11.94
N ASN A 136 -1.55 13.70 13.17
CA ASN A 136 -0.94 15.00 13.45
C ASN A 136 0.54 14.83 13.83
N ASN A 137 1.42 15.57 13.17
CA ASN A 137 2.84 15.58 13.52
C ASN A 137 3.06 16.26 14.87
N LEU A 138 3.93 15.64 15.67
CA LEU A 138 4.23 16.10 17.01
C LEU A 138 5.41 17.06 17.04
N GLN A 139 5.45 17.86 18.09
CA GLN A 139 6.63 18.67 18.43
C GLN A 139 7.76 17.81 19.05
N VAL A 140 7.39 16.70 19.71
CA VAL A 140 8.30 15.72 20.29
C VAL A 140 7.97 14.36 19.69
N ASP A 141 8.96 13.63 19.19
CA ASP A 141 8.73 12.34 18.56
C ASP A 141 8.18 11.29 19.55
N VAL A 142 7.44 10.31 19.00
CA VAL A 142 6.78 9.27 19.81
C VAL A 142 7.79 8.48 20.63
N LEU A 143 8.99 8.25 20.10
CA LEU A 143 10.02 7.46 20.79
C LEU A 143 10.59 8.22 21.99
N GLU A 144 10.90 9.51 21.85
CA GLU A 144 11.34 10.36 22.95
C GLU A 144 10.25 10.48 24.02
N ALA A 145 9.00 10.74 23.62
CA ALA A 145 7.88 10.84 24.54
C ALA A 145 7.64 9.53 25.31
N TYR A 146 7.71 8.39 24.63
CA TYR A 146 7.62 7.07 25.25
C TYR A 146 8.76 6.82 26.23
N TYR A 147 10.01 7.00 25.79
CA TYR A 147 11.20 6.67 26.57
C TYR A 147 11.34 7.54 27.83
N ARG A 148 10.97 8.82 27.73
CA ARG A 148 11.02 9.78 28.85
C ARG A 148 9.71 9.87 29.64
N ASN A 149 8.71 9.04 29.31
CA ASN A 149 7.39 9.05 29.95
C ASN A 149 6.74 10.44 29.96
N LEU A 150 6.77 11.13 28.82
CA LEU A 150 6.16 12.45 28.64
C LEU A 150 4.68 12.30 28.27
N SER A 151 3.81 13.04 28.94
CA SER A 151 2.36 13.04 28.67
C SER A 151 1.95 14.14 27.69
N GLY A 152 0.80 13.96 27.04
CA GLY A 152 0.19 14.97 26.16
C GLY A 152 0.69 14.97 24.71
N PHE A 153 1.63 14.11 24.34
CA PHE A 153 2.17 14.02 22.98
C PHE A 153 1.42 13.01 22.11
N TYR A 154 1.04 11.86 22.64
CA TYR A 154 0.25 10.86 21.91
C TYR A 154 -0.71 10.15 22.86
N THR A 155 -1.69 9.44 22.30
CA THR A 155 -2.55 8.52 23.05
C THR A 155 -2.40 7.10 22.52
N THR A 156 -2.59 6.09 23.38
CA THR A 156 -2.37 4.67 23.05
C THR A 156 -3.64 3.94 22.62
N ASP A 157 -4.66 4.70 22.20
CA ASP A 157 -6.02 4.24 21.91
C ASP A 157 -6.34 4.24 20.40
N PHE A 158 -5.33 3.98 19.54
CA PHE A 158 -5.61 3.72 18.13
C PHE A 158 -6.50 2.47 18.03
N SER A 159 -7.64 2.60 17.36
CA SER A 159 -8.66 1.55 17.32
C SER A 159 -8.25 0.43 16.38
N ASP A 160 -8.44 -0.81 16.84
CA ASP A 160 -8.25 -2.01 16.02
C ASP A 160 -9.31 -2.12 14.92
N TRP A 161 -10.44 -1.43 15.03
CA TRP A 161 -11.56 -1.48 14.08
C TRP A 161 -12.03 -0.07 13.71
N PRO A 162 -12.57 0.14 12.49
CA PRO A 162 -13.18 1.41 12.15
C PRO A 162 -14.38 1.67 13.06
N LYS A 163 -14.52 2.90 13.58
CA LYS A 163 -15.63 3.29 14.46
C LYS A 163 -16.99 3.24 13.77
N THR A 164 -17.00 3.46 12.46
CA THR A 164 -18.20 3.45 11.62
C THR A 164 -17.98 2.49 10.47
N THR A 165 -18.91 1.55 10.31
CA THR A 165 -18.92 0.59 9.22
C THR A 165 -19.92 1.01 8.16
N TYR A 166 -19.50 0.99 6.90
CA TYR A 166 -20.32 1.24 5.73
C TYR A 166 -19.81 0.36 4.58
N ASP A 167 -20.44 0.44 3.42
CA ASP A 167 -19.89 -0.17 2.21
C ASP A 167 -18.66 0.62 1.77
N PHE A 168 -17.49 0.22 2.24
CA PHE A 168 -16.23 0.94 2.02
C PHE A 168 -15.88 1.08 0.54
N THR A 169 -16.33 0.14 -0.29
CA THR A 169 -15.97 0.06 -1.72
C THR A 169 -17.13 0.39 -2.67
N ALA A 170 -18.24 0.92 -2.13
CA ALA A 170 -19.37 1.39 -2.90
C ALA A 170 -18.97 2.33 -4.05
N GLU A 171 -19.75 2.33 -5.13
CA GLU A 171 -19.53 3.24 -6.26
C GLU A 171 -19.75 4.70 -5.87
N ASN A 172 -20.82 4.96 -5.10
CA ASN A 172 -21.05 6.24 -4.44
C ASN A 172 -20.59 6.14 -3.00
N TYR A 173 -19.69 7.02 -2.57
CA TYR A 173 -19.19 7.01 -1.19
C TYR A 173 -20.18 7.68 -0.23
N ASP A 174 -20.11 7.29 1.04
CA ASP A 174 -20.85 7.95 2.12
C ASP A 174 -20.23 9.31 2.43
N GLU A 175 -20.98 10.40 2.22
CA GLU A 175 -20.52 11.76 2.50
C GLU A 175 -20.16 11.98 3.98
N ASN A 176 -20.78 11.21 4.88
CA ASN A 176 -20.45 11.28 6.31
C ASN A 176 -19.07 10.70 6.62
N ALA A 177 -18.51 9.89 5.72
CA ALA A 177 -17.17 9.32 5.86
C ALA A 177 -16.06 10.24 5.32
N VAL A 178 -16.41 11.38 4.72
CA VAL A 178 -15.46 12.33 4.13
C VAL A 178 -14.65 13.07 5.19
N ILE A 179 -15.31 13.47 6.28
CA ILE A 179 -14.66 14.23 7.36
C ILE A 179 -13.90 13.28 8.28
N THR A 180 -12.63 13.60 8.53
CA THR A 180 -11.78 12.85 9.46
C THR A 180 -11.39 13.68 10.67
N ASP A 181 -11.11 12.99 11.78
CA ASP A 181 -10.60 13.62 12.99
C ASP A 181 -9.07 13.69 12.92
N GLN A 182 -8.49 14.79 13.42
CA GLN A 182 -7.05 14.87 13.58
C GLN A 182 -6.63 14.31 14.94
N GLY A 183 -5.56 13.51 14.98
CA GLY A 183 -5.02 13.02 16.23
C GLY A 183 -3.69 12.28 16.08
N THR A 184 -2.99 12.12 17.20
CA THR A 184 -1.77 11.33 17.28
C THR A 184 -2.00 10.13 18.17
N LYS A 185 -2.54 9.07 17.56
CA LYS A 185 -2.93 7.83 18.22
C LYS A 185 -2.03 6.70 17.79
N VAL A 186 -1.50 5.95 18.73
CA VAL A 186 -0.63 4.79 18.47
C VAL A 186 -1.31 3.52 18.95
N LYS A 187 -1.00 2.40 18.29
CA LYS A 187 -1.30 1.05 18.78
C LYS A 187 -0.07 0.54 19.52
N VAL A 188 -0.22 0.23 20.80
CA VAL A 188 0.81 -0.47 21.58
C VAL A 188 0.56 -1.96 21.43
N LEU A 189 1.60 -2.68 21.02
CA LEU A 189 1.60 -4.14 20.85
C LEU A 189 2.59 -4.72 21.86
N ASN A 190 2.27 -5.88 22.41
CA ASN A 190 3.18 -6.58 23.30
C ASN A 190 4.26 -7.29 22.48
N TYR A 191 5.39 -7.52 23.14
CA TYR A 191 6.42 -8.39 22.61
C TYR A 191 5.86 -9.81 22.38
N ASN A 192 6.22 -10.44 21.25
CA ASN A 192 5.74 -11.76 20.80
C ASN A 192 4.24 -11.85 20.49
N GLU A 193 3.56 -10.71 20.30
CA GLU A 193 2.18 -10.69 19.82
C GLU A 193 2.14 -11.04 18.32
N SER A 194 1.24 -11.93 17.91
CA SER A 194 0.96 -12.21 16.50
C SER A 194 -0.20 -11.35 16.04
N VAL A 195 0.04 -10.54 15.01
CA VAL A 195 -0.87 -9.50 14.58
C VAL A 195 -1.28 -9.73 13.14
N GLU A 196 -2.58 -9.78 12.92
CA GLU A 196 -3.15 -9.74 11.59
C GLU A 196 -3.73 -8.35 11.35
N ILE A 197 -3.25 -7.71 10.28
CA ILE A 197 -3.72 -6.41 9.85
C ILE A 197 -4.38 -6.56 8.49
N VAL A 198 -5.66 -6.23 8.46
CA VAL A 198 -6.44 -6.09 7.25
C VAL A 198 -6.48 -4.61 6.90
N PHE A 199 -5.87 -4.24 5.78
CA PHE A 199 -6.04 -2.91 5.23
C PHE A 199 -7.18 -2.89 4.21
N GLN A 200 -8.16 -2.02 4.43
CA GLN A 200 -9.32 -1.81 3.57
C GLN A 200 -9.22 -0.44 2.91
N GLY A 201 -8.97 -0.40 1.61
CA GLY A 201 -9.13 0.85 0.85
C GLY A 201 -10.60 1.24 0.78
N THR A 202 -10.88 2.55 0.80
CA THR A 202 -12.25 3.07 0.68
C THR A 202 -12.45 3.83 -0.64
N SER A 203 -13.71 4.03 -1.04
CA SER A 203 -14.11 4.86 -2.19
C SER A 203 -14.29 6.34 -1.84
N VAL A 204 -14.01 6.74 -0.59
CA VAL A 204 -14.26 8.09 -0.08
C VAL A 204 -13.53 9.12 -0.95
N MET A 205 -14.27 10.16 -1.37
CA MET A 205 -13.81 11.23 -2.28
C MET A 205 -13.32 10.75 -3.65
N GLY A 206 -13.74 9.56 -4.10
CA GLY A 206 -13.17 8.93 -5.29
C GLY A 206 -11.69 8.56 -5.10
N GLY A 207 -11.18 8.62 -3.86
CA GLY A 207 -9.81 8.31 -3.47
C GLY A 207 -9.53 6.83 -3.38
N SER A 208 -10.26 6.00 -4.14
CA SER A 208 -9.97 4.57 -4.25
C SER A 208 -8.74 4.37 -5.12
N VAL A 209 -7.60 4.86 -4.65
CA VAL A 209 -6.32 4.78 -5.32
C VAL A 209 -5.51 3.63 -4.75
N ASN A 210 -4.44 3.29 -5.45
CA ASN A 210 -3.47 2.34 -4.93
C ASN A 210 -2.69 2.96 -3.76
N HIS A 211 -2.76 2.35 -2.58
CA HIS A 211 -2.00 2.79 -1.41
C HIS A 211 -0.92 1.75 -1.07
N PRO A 212 0.36 2.06 -1.29
CA PRO A 212 1.45 1.24 -0.78
C PRO A 212 1.60 1.50 0.73
N MET A 213 1.14 0.57 1.56
CA MET A 213 1.35 0.62 3.00
C MET A 213 2.73 0.07 3.32
N HIS A 214 3.43 0.74 4.24
CA HIS A 214 4.74 0.35 4.74
C HIS A 214 4.69 0.24 6.26
N LEU A 215 5.39 -0.74 6.82
CA LEU A 215 5.59 -0.87 8.26
C LEU A 215 7.08 -0.80 8.58
N HIS A 216 7.46 0.20 9.38
CA HIS A 216 8.82 0.31 9.88
C HIS A 216 9.12 -0.77 10.92
N GLY A 217 10.36 -1.27 10.93
CA GLY A 217 10.87 -2.21 11.94
C GLY A 217 10.44 -3.67 11.75
N HIS A 218 9.54 -3.95 10.80
CA HIS A 218 9.06 -5.31 10.54
C HIS A 218 8.85 -5.54 9.04
N SER A 219 9.22 -6.73 8.57
CA SER A 219 8.58 -7.32 7.39
C SER A 219 7.39 -8.17 7.84
N PHE A 220 6.44 -8.40 6.93
CA PHE A 220 5.23 -9.15 7.15
C PHE A 220 4.92 -10.08 5.98
N TYR A 221 4.07 -11.08 6.23
CA TYR A 221 3.58 -11.99 5.21
C TYR A 221 2.27 -11.45 4.61
N VAL A 222 2.22 -11.31 3.29
CA VAL A 222 0.98 -10.97 2.57
C VAL A 222 0.16 -12.26 2.42
N ALA A 223 -0.72 -12.52 3.38
CA ALA A 223 -1.50 -13.76 3.41
C ALA A 223 -2.60 -13.81 2.34
N GLY A 224 -3.11 -12.66 1.90
CA GLY A 224 -4.13 -12.58 0.87
C GLY A 224 -4.41 -11.15 0.39
N ILE A 225 -4.90 -11.05 -0.84
CA ILE A 225 -5.36 -9.81 -1.48
C ILE A 225 -6.74 -10.12 -2.08
N GLY A 226 -7.68 -9.19 -1.99
CA GLY A 226 -9.06 -9.40 -2.40
C GLY A 226 -9.74 -8.13 -2.89
N TYR A 227 -10.94 -8.26 -3.47
CA TYR A 227 -11.75 -7.15 -3.98
C TYR A 227 -12.99 -6.94 -3.14
N GLY A 228 -13.45 -5.69 -3.06
CA GLY A 228 -14.61 -5.29 -2.28
C GLY A 228 -14.28 -5.08 -0.81
N ASN A 229 -15.32 -5.22 0.01
CA ASN A 229 -15.20 -5.14 1.47
C ASN A 229 -14.73 -6.48 2.03
N PHE A 230 -13.86 -6.42 3.03
CA PHE A 230 -13.45 -7.60 3.75
C PHE A 230 -14.62 -8.42 4.28
N ASN A 231 -14.56 -9.73 4.07
CA ASN A 231 -15.44 -10.68 4.74
C ASN A 231 -14.61 -11.61 5.62
N ASN A 232 -14.80 -11.50 6.94
CA ASN A 232 -14.07 -12.27 7.94
C ASN A 232 -14.42 -13.76 7.98
N GLU A 233 -15.45 -14.21 7.28
CA GLU A 233 -15.84 -15.61 7.16
C GLU A 233 -15.27 -16.24 5.88
N THR A 234 -15.35 -15.53 4.75
CA THR A 234 -15.02 -16.12 3.44
C THR A 234 -13.58 -15.87 3.01
N ASP A 235 -13.06 -14.67 3.24
CA ASP A 235 -11.73 -14.31 2.74
C ASP A 235 -10.61 -15.09 3.42
N PRO A 236 -10.68 -15.42 4.74
CA PRO A 236 -9.68 -16.26 5.40
C PRO A 236 -9.45 -17.63 4.80
N ILE A 237 -10.45 -18.18 4.13
CA ILE A 237 -10.37 -19.48 3.47
C ILE A 237 -9.38 -19.43 2.30
N SER A 238 -9.20 -18.26 1.68
CA SER A 238 -8.37 -18.06 0.49
C SER A 238 -6.91 -17.73 0.78
N TYR A 239 -6.49 -17.68 2.06
CA TYR A 239 -5.11 -17.34 2.37
C TYR A 239 -4.12 -18.36 1.86
N ASN A 240 -2.93 -17.85 1.61
CA ASN A 240 -1.75 -18.64 1.41
C ASN A 240 -1.01 -18.82 2.74
N PRO A 241 -1.25 -19.90 3.50
CA PRO A 241 -0.51 -20.19 4.73
C PRO A 241 0.84 -20.88 4.45
N ILE A 242 1.16 -21.18 3.19
CA ILE A 242 2.29 -22.05 2.83
C ILE A 242 3.51 -21.21 2.50
N ASP A 243 3.42 -20.35 1.48
CA ASP A 243 4.54 -19.56 0.96
C ASP A 243 4.16 -18.08 0.66
N PRO A 244 3.41 -17.40 1.54
CA PRO A 244 3.03 -16.00 1.32
C PRO A 244 4.30 -15.16 1.19
N PRO A 245 4.31 -14.14 0.31
CA PRO A 245 5.49 -13.31 0.16
C PRO A 245 5.74 -12.50 1.43
N LYS A 246 7.00 -12.51 1.88
CA LYS A 246 7.49 -11.66 2.96
C LYS A 246 7.88 -10.30 2.37
N SER A 247 7.28 -9.24 2.87
CA SER A 247 7.46 -7.88 2.36
C SER A 247 7.39 -6.87 3.49
N GLU A 248 8.03 -5.72 3.32
CA GLU A 248 7.86 -4.55 4.22
C GLU A 248 6.75 -3.62 3.73
N HIS A 249 6.19 -3.93 2.55
CA HIS A 249 5.22 -3.13 1.85
C HIS A 249 4.07 -3.98 1.33
N VAL A 250 2.87 -3.42 1.32
CA VAL A 250 1.75 -3.98 0.60
C VAL A 250 1.03 -2.95 -0.23
N TRP A 251 0.66 -3.38 -1.41
CA TRP A 251 -0.31 -2.75 -2.26
C TRP A 251 -1.76 -2.96 -1.78
N ILE A 252 -2.45 -1.90 -1.39
CA ILE A 252 -3.92 -1.87 -1.31
C ILE A 252 -4.45 -1.33 -2.64
N PRO A 253 -5.16 -2.13 -3.43
CA PRO A 253 -5.62 -1.66 -4.74
C PRO A 253 -6.94 -0.88 -4.68
N LYS A 254 -7.31 -0.25 -5.79
CA LYS A 254 -8.64 0.34 -6.01
C LYS A 254 -9.77 -0.67 -5.79
N LYS A 255 -10.74 -0.31 -4.94
CA LYS A 255 -11.90 -1.12 -4.52
C LYS A 255 -11.52 -2.49 -3.98
N GLN A 256 -10.38 -2.57 -3.28
CA GLN A 256 -9.80 -3.84 -2.84
C GLN A 256 -9.30 -3.77 -1.40
N LEU A 257 -9.11 -4.98 -0.91
CA LEU A 257 -8.58 -5.37 0.37
C LEU A 257 -7.15 -5.86 0.20
N ALA A 258 -6.26 -5.51 1.12
CA ALA A 258 -4.99 -6.23 1.24
C ALA A 258 -4.78 -6.66 2.69
N ARG A 259 -4.48 -7.93 2.90
CA ARG A 259 -4.31 -8.52 4.23
C ARG A 259 -2.88 -8.98 4.48
N HIS A 260 -2.42 -8.66 5.69
CA HIS A 260 -1.07 -8.96 6.16
C HIS A 260 -1.13 -9.66 7.49
N GLN A 261 -0.23 -10.60 7.65
CA GLN A 261 0.05 -11.27 8.89
C GLN A 261 1.47 -10.91 9.29
N ILE A 262 1.62 -10.42 10.51
CA ILE A 262 2.85 -9.93 11.09
C ILE A 262 3.06 -10.71 12.37
N LEU A 263 4.26 -11.22 12.58
CA LEU A 263 4.69 -11.61 13.91
C LEU A 263 5.46 -10.44 14.49
N CYS A 264 5.04 -9.89 15.62
CA CYS A 264 5.81 -8.88 16.34
C CYS A 264 6.94 -9.56 17.12
N GLU A 265 7.93 -10.06 16.37
CA GLU A 265 9.21 -10.50 16.92
C GLU A 265 10.20 -9.34 16.91
N GLN A 266 11.15 -9.33 17.84
CA GLN A 266 12.31 -8.46 17.72
C GLN A 266 13.11 -8.83 16.46
N SER A 267 13.53 -7.81 15.71
CA SER A 267 14.63 -7.93 14.76
C SER A 267 15.97 -8.04 15.50
#